data_AF-C1EH10-F1
#
_entry.id   AF-C1EH10-F1
#
_cell.length_a   1.000
_cell.length_b   1.000
_cell.length_c   1.000
_cell.angle_alpha   90.00
_cell.angle_beta   90.00
_cell.angle_gamma   90.00
#
_symmetry.space_group_name_H-M   'P 1'
#
loop_
_entity.id
_entity.type
_entity.pdbx_description
1 polymer ?
#
loop_
_entity_poly.entity_id
_entity_poly.type
_entity_poly.pdbx_seq_one_letter_code
_entity_poly.pdbx_strand_id
1 'polypeptide(L)'
;MPYNNAGELASEVAQTFLGALDTSLTRTWREEERRWRGEDREWRAQDMEFRVEERDWWHLEHLWRQENRKWRREDIEQRILENARWVWLRHAEKNRRDVEEKSEQLKSISNLSALIGGFAVVAFVELQFSDPNETPERNEGLIVAYAATTALVVALMLNSMVLCSFMLCSILRNGKTYVSDEEEADYLFRCRRFAHEFKLGDAPPRPHRSFERHWETRCEDDWRHAFRMFTCGVPVFLVNVSCMSWLKFHYSPLASWTVTAIAAVASLGWLHTQNNWGFHIAKSQAGVGRDGVGATSVGAATHTPAGMPFDWHYRENGAGGGARGAESSRADAQRGTGGARSRGPRGGTGAGRAGGAGTAEEVVDVVVENGSAPSSPPPPPPPPPPAVRTTRAVDLGADDAGVTEGAFTRRTSPRARDLAAGAKAGAGGGEAVGRNLSSGGTGGGGDGEEEDAGDPFEDAAAELMRRAGDREA
;
A
#
# COMPACT_ATOMS: atom_id res chain seq x y z
N MET A 1 47.57 -107.91 28.12
CA MET A 1 47.34 -108.03 29.56
C MET A 1 45.83 -108.04 29.78
N PRO A 2 45.22 -109.17 30.18
CA PRO A 2 43.79 -109.25 30.40
C PRO A 2 43.45 -108.76 31.82
N TYR A 3 42.47 -107.85 31.91
CA TYR A 3 41.92 -107.35 33.16
C TYR A 3 41.17 -108.48 33.89
N ASN A 4 41.58 -108.81 35.12
CA ASN A 4 41.03 -109.94 35.89
C ASN A 4 39.97 -109.55 36.93
N ASN A 5 39.49 -108.30 36.93
CA ASN A 5 38.43 -107.86 37.84
C ASN A 5 37.44 -106.93 37.12
N ALA A 6 36.18 -107.34 37.04
CA ALA A 6 35.09 -106.54 36.47
C ALA A 6 34.90 -105.17 37.15
N GLY A 7 35.37 -105.02 38.40
CA GLY A 7 35.36 -103.75 39.14
C GLY A 7 36.37 -102.70 38.63
N GLU A 8 37.55 -103.13 38.15
CA GLU A 8 38.55 -102.19 37.60
C GLU A 8 38.09 -101.63 36.26
N LEU A 9 37.55 -102.50 35.40
CA LEU A 9 37.00 -102.09 34.10
C LEU A 9 35.79 -101.14 34.27
N ALA A 10 34.94 -101.38 35.27
CA ALA A 10 33.86 -100.45 35.62
C ALA A 10 34.39 -99.08 36.10
N SER A 11 35.50 -99.06 36.85
CA SER A 11 36.10 -97.82 37.34
C SER A 11 36.80 -97.02 36.23
N GLU A 12 37.50 -97.69 35.29
CA GLU A 12 38.11 -97.05 34.13
C GLU A 12 37.04 -96.53 33.16
N VAL A 13 35.96 -97.28 32.95
CA VAL A 13 34.80 -96.82 32.15
C VAL A 13 34.10 -95.63 32.82
N ALA A 14 33.96 -95.63 34.15
CA ALA A 14 33.40 -94.49 34.88
C ALA A 14 34.31 -93.24 34.82
N GLN A 15 35.62 -93.39 34.97
CA GLN A 15 36.58 -92.28 34.88
C GLN A 15 36.66 -91.71 33.45
N THR A 16 36.65 -92.57 32.43
CA THR A 16 36.63 -92.14 31.03
C THR A 16 35.30 -91.47 30.67
N PHE A 17 34.17 -91.97 31.17
CA PHE A 17 32.87 -91.32 30.98
C PHE A 17 32.80 -89.97 31.69
N LEU A 18 33.25 -89.86 32.94
CA LEU A 18 33.29 -88.60 33.67
C LEU A 18 34.25 -87.59 33.04
N GLY A 19 35.41 -88.02 32.52
CA GLY A 19 36.31 -87.17 31.76
C GLY A 19 35.76 -86.75 30.40
N ALA A 20 35.04 -87.64 29.71
CA ALA A 20 34.33 -87.30 28.47
C ALA A 20 33.18 -86.30 28.74
N LEU A 21 32.49 -86.45 29.88
CA LEU A 21 31.43 -85.55 30.30
C LEU A 21 32.01 -84.18 30.69
N ASP A 22 33.10 -84.13 31.46
CA ASP A 22 33.79 -82.89 31.85
C ASP A 22 34.37 -82.14 30.64
N THR A 23 34.93 -82.86 29.67
CA THR A 23 35.40 -82.26 28.41
C THR A 23 34.25 -81.78 27.52
N SER A 24 33.10 -82.47 27.53
CA SER A 24 31.89 -82.02 26.81
C SER A 24 31.26 -80.76 27.44
N LEU A 25 31.22 -80.69 28.78
CA LEU A 25 30.76 -79.51 29.52
C LEU A 25 31.73 -78.34 29.36
N THR A 26 33.03 -78.60 29.41
CA THR A 26 34.04 -77.57 29.14
C THR A 26 33.95 -77.05 27.70
N ARG A 27 33.65 -77.92 26.73
CA ARG A 27 33.48 -77.52 25.33
C ARG A 27 32.23 -76.67 25.13
N THR A 28 31.09 -77.08 25.67
CA THR A 28 29.84 -76.31 25.62
C THR A 28 29.99 -74.97 26.32
N TRP A 29 30.64 -74.95 27.50
CA TRP A 29 30.94 -73.70 28.21
C TRP A 29 31.86 -72.76 27.41
N ARG A 30 32.87 -73.28 26.71
CA ARG A 30 33.71 -72.48 25.80
C ARG A 30 32.98 -72.02 24.53
N GLU A 31 32.00 -72.78 24.06
CA GLU A 31 31.14 -72.39 22.93
C GLU A 31 30.19 -71.27 23.35
N GLU A 32 29.56 -71.40 24.52
CA GLU A 32 28.77 -70.34 25.15
C GLU A 32 29.63 -69.11 25.42
N GLU A 33 30.80 -69.24 26.04
CA GLU A 33 31.69 -68.10 26.30
C GLU A 33 32.08 -67.37 25.00
N ARG A 34 32.32 -68.10 23.90
CA ARG A 34 32.56 -67.48 22.58
C ARG A 34 31.33 -66.74 22.06
N ARG A 35 30.13 -67.30 22.26
CA ARG A 35 28.86 -66.68 21.88
C ARG A 35 28.60 -65.41 22.70
N TRP A 36 28.75 -65.48 24.01
CA TRP A 36 28.63 -64.32 24.93
C TRP A 36 29.60 -63.20 24.54
N ARG A 37 30.86 -63.53 24.21
CA ARG A 37 31.82 -62.52 23.71
C ARG A 37 31.46 -61.99 22.32
N GLY A 38 30.75 -62.76 21.50
CA GLY A 38 30.17 -62.32 20.23
C GLY A 38 29.06 -61.30 20.45
N GLU A 39 28.07 -61.67 21.25
CA GLU A 39 26.93 -60.82 21.63
C GLU A 39 27.38 -59.53 22.33
N ASP A 40 28.40 -59.59 23.21
CA ASP A 40 28.97 -58.40 23.86
C ASP A 40 29.68 -57.47 22.87
N ARG A 41 30.34 -58.02 21.83
CA ARG A 41 30.93 -57.20 20.76
C ARG A 41 29.85 -56.53 19.91
N GLU A 42 28.79 -57.25 19.58
CA GLU A 42 27.65 -56.72 18.83
C GLU A 42 26.92 -55.63 19.62
N TRP A 43 26.67 -55.86 20.91
CA TRP A 43 26.06 -54.87 21.78
C TRP A 43 26.89 -53.60 21.89
N ARG A 44 28.23 -53.74 22.05
CA ARG A 44 29.14 -52.57 22.04
C ARG A 44 29.18 -51.86 20.68
N ALA A 45 29.08 -52.59 19.57
CA ALA A 45 29.00 -51.99 18.25
C ALA A 45 27.71 -51.18 18.08
N GLN A 46 26.56 -51.74 18.47
CA GLN A 46 25.26 -51.06 18.43
C GLN A 46 25.19 -49.85 19.38
N ASP A 47 25.75 -49.95 20.58
CA ASP A 47 25.84 -48.82 21.52
C ASP A 47 26.71 -47.68 20.95
N MET A 48 27.80 -48.02 20.25
CA MET A 48 28.63 -47.03 19.56
C MET A 48 27.90 -46.38 18.37
N GLU A 49 27.19 -47.16 17.56
CA GLU A 49 26.36 -46.64 16.47
C GLU A 49 25.25 -45.72 17.00
N PHE A 50 24.52 -46.15 18.03
CA PHE A 50 23.47 -45.35 18.66
C PHE A 50 24.00 -44.01 19.18
N ARG A 51 25.20 -43.97 19.78
CA ARG A 51 25.83 -42.71 20.21
C ARG A 51 26.23 -41.80 19.05
N VAL A 52 26.66 -42.38 17.93
CA VAL A 52 26.97 -41.61 16.72
C VAL A 52 25.69 -41.02 16.14
N GLU A 53 24.63 -41.83 16.00
CA GLU A 53 23.33 -41.35 15.55
C GLU A 53 22.78 -40.26 16.46
N GLU A 54 22.85 -40.45 17.78
CA GLU A 54 22.41 -39.43 18.75
C GLU A 54 23.16 -38.12 18.52
N ARG A 55 24.49 -38.16 18.38
CA ARG A 55 25.32 -36.99 18.09
C ARG A 55 24.90 -36.32 16.76
N ASP A 56 24.63 -37.09 15.73
CA ASP A 56 24.22 -36.59 14.43
C ASP A 56 22.82 -35.94 14.50
N TRP A 57 21.90 -36.52 15.26
CA TRP A 57 20.59 -35.93 15.57
C TRP A 57 20.72 -34.60 16.30
N TRP A 58 21.60 -34.51 17.31
CA TRP A 58 21.90 -33.25 17.99
C TRP A 58 22.44 -32.19 17.03
N HIS A 59 23.38 -32.55 16.15
CA HIS A 59 23.91 -31.65 15.13
C HIS A 59 22.83 -31.16 14.16
N LEU A 60 21.98 -32.07 13.66
CA LEU A 60 20.89 -31.74 12.76
C LEU A 60 19.86 -30.84 13.44
N GLU A 61 19.53 -31.09 14.70
CA GLU A 61 18.62 -30.26 15.47
C GLU A 61 19.19 -28.84 15.68
N HIS A 62 20.50 -28.72 15.93
CA HIS A 62 21.17 -27.43 16.01
C HIS A 62 21.13 -26.66 14.69
N LEU A 63 21.42 -27.33 13.57
CA LEU A 63 21.32 -26.74 12.23
C LEU A 63 19.90 -26.26 11.95
N TRP A 64 18.90 -27.08 12.23
CA TRP A 64 17.49 -26.73 12.05
C TRP A 64 17.07 -25.53 12.92
N ARG A 65 17.51 -25.47 14.18
CA ARG A 65 17.27 -24.31 15.06
C ARG A 65 17.97 -23.04 14.54
N GLN A 66 19.13 -23.16 13.89
CA GLN A 66 19.80 -22.02 13.28
C GLN A 66 19.06 -21.55 12.01
N GLU A 67 18.63 -22.47 11.15
CA GLU A 67 17.88 -22.16 9.94
C GLU A 67 16.52 -21.54 10.26
N ASN A 68 15.80 -22.07 11.23
CA ASN A 68 14.55 -21.46 11.71
C ASN A 68 14.76 -20.04 12.25
N ARG A 69 15.89 -19.78 12.93
CA ARG A 69 16.24 -18.42 13.38
C ARG A 69 16.54 -17.50 12.20
N LYS A 70 17.23 -17.99 11.15
CA LYS A 70 17.45 -17.24 9.89
C LYS A 70 16.13 -16.94 9.19
N TRP A 71 15.28 -17.94 8.98
CA TRP A 71 13.97 -17.80 8.35
C TRP A 71 13.07 -16.79 9.07
N ARG A 72 13.01 -16.83 10.41
CA ARG A 72 12.22 -15.85 11.18
C ARG A 72 12.75 -14.42 11.01
N ARG A 73 14.07 -14.23 10.92
CA ARG A 73 14.65 -12.89 10.67
C ARG A 73 14.29 -12.38 9.29
N GLU A 74 14.43 -13.23 8.27
CA GLU A 74 14.05 -12.90 6.88
C GLU A 74 12.55 -12.60 6.74
N ASP A 75 11.68 -13.39 7.39
CA ASP A 75 10.22 -13.17 7.38
C ASP A 75 9.84 -11.83 8.03
N ILE A 76 10.49 -11.46 9.13
CA ILE A 76 10.29 -10.14 9.77
C ILE A 76 10.74 -9.02 8.83
N GLU A 77 11.92 -9.13 8.20
CA GLU A 77 12.43 -8.14 7.25
C GLU A 77 11.51 -7.97 6.04
N GLN A 78 11.03 -9.08 5.46
CA GLN A 78 10.08 -9.05 4.34
C GLN A 78 8.78 -8.36 4.72
N ARG A 79 8.22 -8.67 5.90
CA ARG A 79 7.01 -8.00 6.37
C ARG A 79 7.22 -6.51 6.54
N ILE A 80 8.36 -6.07 7.06
CA ILE A 80 8.69 -4.64 7.19
C ILE A 80 8.71 -3.96 5.82
N LEU A 81 9.30 -4.59 4.81
CA LEU A 81 9.36 -4.04 3.45
C LEU A 81 8.01 -4.06 2.73
N GLU A 82 7.21 -5.13 2.87
CA GLU A 82 5.84 -5.21 2.34
C GLU A 82 4.96 -4.10 2.95
N ASN A 83 5.08 -3.94 4.27
CA ASN A 83 4.50 -2.85 5.02
C ASN A 83 4.99 -1.51 4.43
N ALA A 84 6.31 -1.30 4.26
CA ALA A 84 6.96 -0.08 3.74
C ALA A 84 6.29 0.37 2.43
N ARG A 85 6.17 -0.59 1.50
CA ARG A 85 5.53 -0.41 0.20
C ARG A 85 4.05 -0.04 0.30
N TRP A 86 3.30 -0.62 1.22
CA TRP A 86 1.87 -0.31 1.33
C TRP A 86 1.60 1.14 1.73
N VAL A 87 2.37 1.71 2.68
CA VAL A 87 2.24 3.13 3.03
C VAL A 87 2.72 4.03 1.90
N TRP A 88 3.82 3.66 1.24
CA TRP A 88 4.29 4.37 0.07
C TRP A 88 3.20 4.43 -1.01
N LEU A 89 2.60 3.28 -1.36
CA LEU A 89 1.54 3.19 -2.37
C LEU A 89 0.35 4.08 -2.00
N ARG A 90 -0.04 4.09 -0.72
CA ARG A 90 -1.11 4.97 -0.23
C ARG A 90 -0.75 6.45 -0.36
N HIS A 91 0.49 6.82 -0.07
CA HIS A 91 0.97 8.19 -0.18
C HIS A 91 1.07 8.63 -1.65
N ALA A 92 1.60 7.78 -2.52
CA ALA A 92 1.66 7.99 -3.97
C ALA A 92 0.25 8.13 -4.57
N GLU A 93 -0.68 7.27 -4.16
CA GLU A 93 -2.07 7.31 -4.60
C GLU A 93 -2.81 8.56 -4.09
N LYS A 94 -2.52 9.01 -2.86
CA LYS A 94 -3.02 10.29 -2.35
C LYS A 94 -2.50 11.45 -3.22
N ASN A 95 -1.18 11.51 -3.44
CA ASN A 95 -0.57 12.53 -4.29
C ASN A 95 -1.17 12.53 -5.70
N ARG A 96 -1.41 11.36 -6.29
CA ARG A 96 -2.04 11.22 -7.62
C ARG A 96 -3.44 11.83 -7.65
N ARG A 97 -4.28 11.52 -6.66
CA ARG A 97 -5.63 12.08 -6.55
C ARG A 97 -5.61 13.59 -6.34
N ASP A 98 -4.73 14.08 -5.47
CA ASP A 98 -4.60 15.51 -5.21
C ASP A 98 -4.15 16.26 -6.48
N VAL A 99 -3.24 15.68 -7.27
CA VAL A 99 -2.83 16.19 -8.58
C VAL A 99 -4.00 16.20 -9.57
N GLU A 100 -4.74 15.10 -9.67
CA GLU A 100 -5.90 14.96 -10.55
C GLU A 100 -6.97 16.01 -10.22
N GLU A 101 -7.37 16.11 -8.95
CA GLU A 101 -8.38 17.08 -8.48
C GLU A 101 -7.95 18.52 -8.78
N LYS A 102 -6.71 18.89 -8.44
CA LYS A 102 -6.20 20.24 -8.74
C LYS A 102 -6.11 20.49 -10.23
N SER A 103 -5.73 19.49 -11.03
CA SER A 103 -5.68 19.62 -12.48
C SER A 103 -7.06 19.86 -13.09
N GLU A 104 -8.10 19.19 -12.59
CA GLU A 104 -9.48 19.37 -13.02
C GLU A 104 -10.01 20.76 -12.65
N GLN A 105 -9.73 21.23 -11.43
CA GLN A 105 -10.04 22.59 -11.00
C GLN A 105 -9.42 23.63 -11.94
N LEU A 106 -8.14 23.47 -12.29
CA LEU A 106 -7.44 24.39 -13.19
C LEU A 106 -7.94 24.35 -14.64
N LYS A 107 -8.25 23.15 -15.16
CA LYS A 107 -8.84 23.00 -16.49
C LYS A 107 -10.20 23.70 -16.57
N SER A 108 -11.04 23.54 -15.55
CA SER A 108 -12.35 24.19 -15.47
C SER A 108 -12.22 25.71 -15.48
N ILE A 109 -11.37 26.28 -14.62
CA ILE A 109 -11.15 27.74 -14.55
C ILE A 109 -10.58 28.27 -15.88
N SER A 110 -9.60 27.57 -16.46
CA SER A 110 -9.01 27.95 -17.74
C SER A 110 -10.06 27.97 -18.86
N ASN A 111 -10.90 26.94 -18.96
CA ASN A 111 -11.95 26.87 -19.98
C ASN A 111 -13.00 27.99 -19.79
N LEU A 112 -13.45 28.20 -18.55
CA LEU A 112 -14.42 29.26 -18.23
C LEU A 112 -13.86 30.66 -18.56
N SER A 113 -12.60 30.92 -18.24
CA SER A 113 -11.94 32.20 -18.57
C SER A 113 -11.82 32.41 -20.09
N ALA A 114 -11.51 31.35 -20.85
CA ALA A 114 -11.43 31.41 -22.30
C ALA A 114 -12.79 31.73 -22.93
N LEU A 115 -13.87 31.11 -22.43
CA LEU A 115 -15.23 31.38 -22.90
C LEU A 115 -15.63 32.84 -22.64
N ILE A 116 -15.45 33.35 -21.42
CA ILE A 116 -15.80 34.73 -21.07
C ILE A 116 -14.96 35.73 -21.89
N GLY A 117 -13.66 35.49 -22.02
CA GLY A 117 -12.78 36.30 -22.86
C GLY A 117 -13.20 36.29 -24.34
N GLY A 118 -13.52 35.12 -24.88
CA GLY A 118 -14.02 34.96 -26.25
C GLY A 118 -15.34 35.69 -26.49
N PHE A 119 -16.31 35.54 -25.58
CA PHE A 119 -17.59 36.25 -25.66
C PHE A 119 -17.42 37.77 -25.61
N ALA A 120 -16.51 38.27 -24.77
CA ALA A 120 -16.22 39.70 -24.71
C ALA A 120 -15.65 40.22 -26.04
N VAL A 121 -14.73 39.47 -26.67
CA VAL A 121 -14.17 39.84 -27.99
C VAL A 121 -15.22 39.76 -29.10
N VAL A 122 -16.05 38.71 -29.12
CA VAL A 122 -17.13 38.58 -30.11
C VAL A 122 -18.13 39.73 -29.98
N ALA A 123 -18.57 40.04 -28.75
CA ALA A 123 -19.46 41.18 -28.51
C ALA A 123 -18.84 42.51 -28.96
N PHE A 124 -17.52 42.67 -28.80
CA PHE A 124 -16.78 43.85 -29.26
C PHE A 124 -16.80 43.99 -30.78
N VAL A 125 -16.54 42.92 -31.53
CA VAL A 125 -16.51 42.98 -33.00
C VAL A 125 -17.88 43.05 -33.64
N GLU A 126 -18.91 42.49 -33.00
CA GLU A 126 -20.31 42.52 -33.46
C GLU A 126 -20.97 43.88 -33.22
N LEU A 127 -20.45 44.69 -32.28
CA LEU A 127 -20.82 46.09 -32.10
C LEU A 127 -20.14 46.99 -33.13
N GLN A 128 -20.45 46.76 -34.40
CA GLN A 128 -20.10 47.71 -35.44
C GLN A 128 -21.09 48.85 -35.43
N PHE A 129 -20.59 50.08 -35.29
CA PHE A 129 -21.40 51.28 -35.44
C PHE A 129 -21.66 51.50 -36.93
N SER A 130 -22.79 51.02 -37.43
CA SER A 130 -23.08 50.98 -38.87
C SER A 130 -23.53 52.31 -39.50
N ASP A 131 -23.57 53.43 -38.79
CA ASP A 131 -23.96 54.71 -39.40
C ASP A 131 -22.89 55.81 -39.20
N PRO A 132 -22.07 56.10 -40.24
CA PRO A 132 -21.09 57.19 -40.20
C PRO A 132 -21.73 58.59 -40.36
N ASN A 133 -23.03 58.67 -40.65
CA ASN A 133 -23.73 59.94 -40.91
C ASN A 133 -24.55 60.47 -39.72
N GLU A 134 -24.71 59.71 -38.63
CA GLU A 134 -25.28 60.23 -37.38
C GLU A 134 -24.15 60.76 -36.48
N THR A 135 -23.95 62.08 -36.49
CA THR A 135 -23.07 62.81 -35.56
C THR A 135 -23.93 63.63 -34.57
N PRO A 136 -23.45 64.01 -33.38
CA PRO A 136 -23.09 63.15 -32.25
C PRO A 136 -23.57 63.75 -30.90
N GLU A 137 -24.58 63.20 -30.26
CA GLU A 137 -24.74 63.34 -28.79
C GLU A 137 -24.35 62.03 -28.08
N ARG A 138 -23.58 61.19 -28.76
CA ARG A 138 -23.09 59.95 -28.16
C ARG A 138 -21.91 60.30 -27.27
N ASN A 139 -22.09 60.15 -25.96
CA ASN A 139 -21.07 60.38 -24.96
C ASN A 139 -19.77 59.63 -25.33
N GLU A 140 -18.75 60.34 -25.82
CA GLU A 140 -17.45 59.77 -26.20
C GLU A 140 -16.84 58.97 -25.03
N GLY A 141 -17.06 59.45 -23.81
CA GLY A 141 -16.66 58.76 -22.59
C GLY A 141 -17.24 57.35 -22.44
N LEU A 142 -18.46 57.08 -22.93
CA LEU A 142 -19.08 55.75 -22.86
C LEU A 142 -18.41 54.76 -23.83
N ILE A 143 -18.02 55.23 -25.01
CA ILE A 143 -17.29 54.43 -26.00
C ILE A 143 -15.90 54.09 -25.46
N VAL A 144 -15.20 55.09 -24.89
CA VAL A 144 -13.90 54.89 -24.24
C VAL A 144 -14.03 53.91 -23.07
N ALA A 145 -15.05 54.07 -22.22
CA ALA A 145 -15.30 53.16 -21.10
C ALA A 145 -15.55 51.73 -21.59
N TYR A 146 -16.38 51.54 -22.61
CA TYR A 146 -16.66 50.21 -23.20
C TYR A 146 -15.40 49.54 -23.78
N ALA A 147 -14.60 50.28 -24.54
CA ALA A 147 -13.34 49.78 -25.08
C ALA A 147 -12.35 49.41 -23.96
N ALA A 148 -12.24 50.27 -22.94
CA ALA A 148 -11.37 50.03 -21.80
C ALA A 148 -11.81 48.82 -20.97
N THR A 149 -13.11 48.67 -20.69
CA THR A 149 -13.64 47.52 -19.94
C THR A 149 -13.50 46.23 -20.73
N THR A 150 -13.73 46.25 -22.05
CA THR A 150 -13.50 45.09 -22.91
C THR A 150 -12.04 44.66 -22.88
N ALA A 151 -11.10 45.59 -23.09
CA ALA A 151 -9.67 45.30 -23.04
C ALA A 151 -9.25 44.76 -21.67
N LEU A 152 -9.77 45.33 -20.59
CA LEU A 152 -9.49 44.89 -19.22
C LEU A 152 -10.02 43.47 -18.95
N VAL A 153 -11.26 43.14 -19.39
CA VAL A 153 -11.81 41.78 -19.26
C VAL A 153 -10.94 40.77 -19.99
N VAL A 154 -10.58 41.05 -21.25
CA VAL A 154 -9.77 40.14 -22.05
C VAL A 154 -8.38 39.96 -21.41
N ALA A 155 -7.75 41.04 -20.94
CA ALA A 155 -6.46 40.96 -20.26
C ALA A 155 -6.53 40.13 -18.97
N LEU A 156 -7.53 40.36 -18.11
CA LEU A 156 -7.70 39.62 -16.86
C LEU A 156 -7.99 38.13 -17.10
N MET A 157 -8.89 37.82 -18.05
CA MET A 157 -9.28 36.45 -18.37
C MET A 157 -8.15 35.69 -19.05
N LEU A 158 -7.43 36.32 -20.00
CA LEU A 158 -6.29 35.70 -20.67
C LEU A 158 -5.12 35.46 -19.71
N ASN A 159 -4.78 36.43 -18.85
CA ASN A 159 -3.74 36.23 -17.85
C ASN A 159 -4.10 35.10 -16.87
N SER A 160 -5.36 35.01 -16.42
CA SER A 160 -5.81 33.89 -15.60
C SER A 160 -5.68 32.55 -16.35
N MET A 161 -6.14 32.47 -17.60
CA MET A 161 -6.08 31.27 -18.42
C MET A 161 -4.63 30.78 -18.60
N VAL A 162 -3.72 31.70 -18.94
CA VAL A 162 -2.31 31.41 -19.20
C VAL A 162 -1.61 30.94 -17.93
N LEU A 163 -1.84 31.60 -16.78
CA LEU A 163 -1.29 31.16 -15.50
C LEU A 163 -1.79 29.76 -15.12
N CYS A 164 -3.09 29.49 -15.25
CA CYS A 164 -3.64 28.15 -15.00
C CYS A 164 -3.02 27.09 -15.94
N SER A 165 -2.76 27.44 -17.20
CA SER A 165 -2.14 26.54 -18.18
C SER A 165 -0.67 26.25 -17.86
N PHE A 166 0.12 27.27 -17.48
CA PHE A 166 1.52 27.06 -17.07
C PHE A 166 1.62 26.24 -15.78
N MET A 167 0.72 26.47 -14.83
CA MET A 167 0.66 25.69 -13.61
C MET A 167 0.28 24.24 -13.89
N LEU A 168 -0.70 23.99 -14.77
CA LEU A 168 -1.04 22.64 -15.22
C LEU A 168 0.17 21.93 -15.85
N CYS A 169 0.92 22.61 -16.71
CA CYS A 169 2.15 22.08 -17.30
C CYS A 169 3.22 21.78 -16.24
N SER A 170 3.39 22.64 -15.24
CA SER A 170 4.32 22.41 -14.11
C SER A 170 3.93 21.15 -13.33
N ILE A 171 2.65 20.99 -13.02
CA ILE A 171 2.13 19.83 -12.29
C ILE A 171 2.30 18.54 -13.10
N LEU A 172 2.02 18.56 -14.41
CA LEU A 172 2.19 17.38 -15.26
C LEU A 172 3.67 17.00 -15.42
N ARG A 173 4.57 17.98 -15.51
CA ARG A 173 6.02 17.74 -15.61
C ARG A 173 6.56 17.13 -14.31
N ASN A 174 6.17 17.68 -13.16
CA ASN A 174 6.59 17.20 -11.85
C ASN A 174 5.82 15.96 -11.39
N GLY A 175 4.65 15.69 -11.97
CA GLY A 175 3.81 14.52 -11.69
C GLY A 175 4.58 13.20 -11.78
N LYS A 176 5.44 13.08 -12.80
CA LYS A 176 6.32 11.91 -13.00
C LYS A 176 7.34 11.73 -11.87
N THR A 177 7.73 12.81 -11.20
CA THR A 177 8.71 12.75 -10.12
C THR A 177 8.10 12.31 -8.79
N TYR A 178 6.80 12.56 -8.55
CA TYR A 178 6.13 12.16 -7.30
C TYR A 178 5.86 10.66 -7.17
N VAL A 179 6.00 9.91 -8.26
CA VAL A 179 5.87 8.46 -8.33
C VAL A 179 7.12 7.90 -9.01
N SER A 180 8.29 8.33 -8.55
CA SER A 180 9.56 7.81 -9.06
C SER A 180 10.00 6.59 -8.25
N ASP A 181 10.39 5.53 -8.95
CA ASP A 181 10.90 4.29 -8.34
C ASP A 181 12.15 4.54 -7.50
N GLU A 182 12.94 5.57 -7.86
CA GLU A 182 14.11 6.00 -7.10
C GLU A 182 13.74 6.54 -5.71
N GLU A 183 12.66 7.33 -5.61
CA GLU A 183 12.17 7.84 -4.32
C GLU A 183 11.54 6.73 -3.48
N GLU A 184 10.86 5.78 -4.12
CA GLU A 184 10.40 4.56 -3.45
C GLU A 184 11.60 3.81 -2.85
N ALA A 185 12.64 3.56 -3.64
CA ALA A 185 13.83 2.85 -3.17
C ALA A 185 14.52 3.54 -1.99
N ASP A 186 14.69 4.87 -2.04
CA ASP A 186 15.25 5.64 -0.93
C ASP A 186 14.35 5.58 0.32
N TYR A 187 13.04 5.70 0.15
CA TYR A 187 12.08 5.57 1.25
C TYR A 187 12.12 4.17 1.88
N LEU A 188 12.16 3.11 1.06
CA LEU A 188 12.29 1.72 1.51
C LEU A 188 13.62 1.51 2.26
N PHE A 189 14.72 2.09 1.76
CA PHE A 189 16.02 2.03 2.43
C PHE A 189 15.99 2.71 3.81
N ARG A 190 15.36 3.89 3.90
CA ARG A 190 15.16 4.59 5.19
C ARG A 190 14.27 3.82 6.15
N CYS A 191 13.20 3.18 5.66
CA CYS A 191 12.35 2.31 6.48
C CYS A 191 13.10 1.09 6.99
N ARG A 192 13.92 0.46 6.13
CA ARG A 192 14.76 -0.67 6.51
C ARG A 192 15.76 -0.26 7.59
N ARG A 193 16.48 0.85 7.39
CA ARG A 193 17.44 1.37 8.38
C ARG A 193 16.73 1.69 9.70
N PHE A 194 15.59 2.36 9.63
CA PHE A 194 14.77 2.67 10.81
C PHE A 194 14.37 1.41 11.58
N ALA A 195 13.97 0.34 10.89
CA ALA A 195 13.60 -0.91 11.56
C ALA A 195 14.78 -1.61 12.28
N HIS A 196 16.00 -1.47 11.76
CA HIS A 196 17.20 -2.00 12.42
C HIS A 196 17.68 -1.12 13.58
N GLU A 197 17.55 0.20 13.45
CA GLU A 197 18.08 1.18 14.42
C GLU A 197 17.03 1.71 15.41
N PHE A 198 15.79 1.20 15.33
CA PHE A 198 14.64 1.72 16.07
C PHE A 198 14.89 1.81 17.58
N LYS A 199 14.76 3.02 18.13
CA LYS A 199 14.68 3.25 19.57
C LYS A 199 13.27 3.67 19.93
N LEU A 200 12.84 3.27 21.13
CA LEU A 200 11.53 3.63 21.64
C LEU A 200 11.43 5.16 21.76
N GLY A 201 10.59 5.78 20.93
CA GLY A 201 10.44 7.23 20.84
C GLY A 201 10.81 7.83 19.48
N ASP A 202 11.48 7.06 18.60
CA ASP A 202 11.80 7.54 17.26
C ASP A 202 10.54 7.52 16.35
N ALA A 203 10.39 8.56 15.53
CA ALA A 203 9.28 8.69 14.60
C ALA A 203 9.59 7.97 13.27
N PRO A 204 8.59 7.31 12.64
CA PRO A 204 8.79 6.64 11.37
C PRO A 204 9.20 7.63 10.28
N PRO A 205 10.08 7.22 9.33
CA PRO A 205 10.47 8.06 8.22
C PRO A 205 9.25 8.42 7.37
N ARG A 206 9.20 9.67 6.91
CA ARG A 206 8.16 10.16 5.99
C ARG A 206 8.72 10.35 4.58
N PRO A 207 7.90 10.17 3.53
CA PRO A 207 8.27 10.57 2.17
C PRO A 207 8.69 12.04 2.13
N HIS A 208 9.81 12.36 1.48
CA HIS A 208 10.40 13.70 1.53
C HIS A 208 9.70 14.69 0.59
N ARG A 209 9.18 14.20 -0.54
CA ARG A 209 8.46 14.99 -1.54
C ARG A 209 6.97 14.67 -1.47
N SER A 210 6.20 15.66 -1.03
CA SER A 210 4.74 15.66 -1.16
C SER A 210 4.34 16.69 -2.20
N PHE A 211 3.32 16.35 -2.99
CA PHE A 211 2.71 17.29 -3.93
C PHE A 211 2.23 18.55 -3.20
N GLU A 212 1.68 18.37 -1.99
CA GLU A 212 1.20 19.44 -1.11
C GLU A 212 2.28 20.51 -0.86
N ARG A 213 3.51 20.10 -0.51
CA ARG A 213 4.61 21.06 -0.27
C ARG A 213 5.04 21.77 -1.55
N HIS A 214 5.05 21.08 -2.70
CA HIS A 214 5.34 21.73 -3.98
C HIS A 214 4.26 22.75 -4.33
N TRP A 215 3.00 22.39 -4.14
CA TRP A 215 1.87 23.26 -4.37
C TRP A 215 1.95 24.52 -3.51
N GLU A 216 2.13 24.37 -2.19
CA GLU A 216 2.23 25.48 -1.23
C GLU A 216 3.36 26.45 -1.58
N THR A 217 4.54 25.93 -1.94
CA THR A 217 5.73 26.77 -2.14
C THR A 217 5.80 27.46 -3.49
N ARG A 218 5.14 26.93 -4.52
CA ARG A 218 5.28 27.43 -5.90
C ARG A 218 3.97 27.77 -6.57
N CYS A 219 2.95 26.95 -6.38
CA CYS A 219 1.70 27.04 -7.14
C CYS A 219 0.63 27.86 -6.42
N GLU A 220 0.63 27.89 -5.09
CA GLU A 220 -0.46 28.48 -4.31
C GLU A 220 -0.59 29.99 -4.52
N ASP A 221 0.53 30.72 -4.52
CA ASP A 221 0.53 32.16 -4.72
C ASP A 221 0.12 32.55 -6.15
N ASP A 222 0.65 31.84 -7.15
CA ASP A 222 0.31 32.03 -8.56
C ASP A 222 -1.17 31.69 -8.83
N TRP A 223 -1.65 30.60 -8.23
CA TRP A 223 -3.05 30.21 -8.32
C TRP A 223 -3.97 31.26 -7.68
N ARG A 224 -3.65 31.76 -6.48
CA ARG A 224 -4.39 32.86 -5.84
C ARG A 224 -4.38 34.12 -6.68
N HIS A 225 -3.29 34.40 -7.38
CA HIS A 225 -3.21 35.55 -8.28
C HIS A 225 -4.11 35.35 -9.50
N ALA A 226 -4.04 34.19 -10.16
CA ALA A 226 -4.92 33.82 -11.27
C ALA A 226 -6.40 33.86 -10.87
N PHE A 227 -6.75 33.26 -9.74
CA PHE A 227 -8.13 33.24 -9.22
C PHE A 227 -8.64 34.65 -8.92
N ARG A 228 -7.80 35.55 -8.39
CA ARG A 228 -8.16 36.97 -8.17
C ARG A 228 -8.39 37.70 -9.49
N MET A 229 -7.55 37.49 -10.50
CA MET A 229 -7.75 38.08 -11.82
C MET A 229 -9.04 37.59 -12.48
N PHE A 230 -9.30 36.28 -12.45
CA PHE A 230 -10.54 35.68 -12.92
C PHE A 230 -11.76 36.29 -12.21
N THR A 231 -11.72 36.32 -10.88
CA THR A 231 -12.80 36.83 -10.03
C THR A 231 -13.07 38.32 -10.25
N CYS A 232 -12.02 39.11 -10.48
CA CYS A 232 -12.11 40.53 -10.79
C CYS A 232 -12.64 40.76 -12.22
N GLY A 233 -12.31 39.88 -13.17
CA GLY A 233 -12.77 40.01 -14.55
C GLY A 233 -14.28 39.82 -14.72
N VAL A 234 -14.93 39.00 -13.89
CA VAL A 234 -16.40 38.77 -13.93
C VAL A 234 -17.22 40.06 -13.73
N PRO A 235 -17.04 40.86 -12.65
CA PRO A 235 -17.76 42.11 -12.49
C PRO A 235 -17.38 43.14 -13.56
N VAL A 236 -16.12 43.18 -14.01
CA VAL A 236 -15.72 44.06 -15.13
C VAL A 236 -16.48 43.66 -16.41
N PHE A 237 -16.73 42.37 -16.65
CA PHE A 237 -17.54 41.89 -17.76
C PHE A 237 -19.01 42.33 -17.65
N LEU A 238 -19.59 42.31 -16.44
CA LEU A 238 -20.96 42.83 -16.23
C LEU A 238 -21.06 44.35 -16.43
N VAL A 239 -20.02 45.10 -16.03
CA VAL A 239 -19.92 46.53 -16.37
C VAL A 239 -19.81 46.70 -17.89
N ASN A 240 -19.03 45.86 -18.57
CA ASN A 240 -18.91 45.89 -20.03
C ASN A 240 -20.25 45.66 -20.74
N VAL A 241 -21.04 44.68 -20.29
CA VAL A 241 -22.41 44.42 -20.78
C VAL A 241 -23.32 45.61 -20.52
N SER A 242 -23.18 46.28 -19.37
CA SER A 242 -23.94 47.49 -19.06
C SER A 242 -23.58 48.61 -20.04
N CYS A 243 -22.30 48.93 -20.23
CA CYS A 243 -21.83 49.91 -21.22
C CYS A 243 -22.32 49.60 -22.64
N MET A 244 -22.25 48.32 -23.03
CA MET A 244 -22.78 47.83 -24.31
C MET A 244 -24.27 48.13 -24.46
N SER A 245 -25.08 47.92 -23.42
CA SER A 245 -26.53 48.17 -23.47
C SER A 245 -26.87 49.66 -23.68
N TRP A 246 -26.05 50.56 -23.12
CA TRP A 246 -26.18 52.00 -23.33
C TRP A 246 -25.78 52.42 -24.74
N LEU A 247 -24.78 51.75 -25.32
CA LEU A 247 -24.40 51.98 -26.71
C LEU A 247 -25.46 51.44 -27.67
N LYS A 248 -25.99 50.24 -27.44
CA LYS A 248 -26.93 49.56 -28.35
C LYS A 248 -28.37 50.10 -28.26
N PHE A 249 -28.85 50.39 -27.05
CA PHE A 249 -30.23 50.85 -26.82
C PHE A 249 -30.31 52.35 -26.53
N HIS A 250 -29.50 53.15 -27.21
CA HIS A 250 -29.49 54.60 -27.04
C HIS A 250 -30.88 55.25 -27.24
N TYR A 251 -31.73 54.64 -28.07
CA TYR A 251 -33.11 55.09 -28.32
C TYR A 251 -34.08 54.82 -27.15
N SER A 252 -33.75 53.91 -26.23
CA SER A 252 -34.63 53.52 -25.12
C SER A 252 -33.84 53.45 -23.82
N PRO A 253 -33.78 54.55 -23.03
CA PRO A 253 -33.05 54.57 -21.77
C PRO A 253 -33.61 53.56 -20.77
N LEU A 254 -34.91 53.26 -20.83
CA LEU A 254 -35.54 52.25 -20.00
C LEU A 254 -34.92 50.86 -20.22
N ALA A 255 -34.61 50.49 -21.47
CA ALA A 255 -33.97 49.21 -21.78
C ALA A 255 -32.52 49.14 -21.26
N SER A 256 -31.75 50.22 -21.37
CA SER A 256 -30.39 50.26 -20.82
C SER A 256 -30.38 50.23 -19.29
N TRP A 257 -31.33 50.91 -18.64
CA TRP A 257 -31.50 50.87 -17.19
C TRP A 257 -31.87 49.48 -16.69
N THR A 258 -32.76 48.75 -17.36
CA THR A 258 -33.13 47.40 -16.94
C THR A 258 -31.95 46.44 -17.04
N VAL A 259 -31.17 46.47 -18.13
CA VAL A 259 -29.95 45.66 -18.28
C VAL A 259 -28.92 46.01 -17.20
N THR A 260 -28.70 47.30 -16.94
CA THR A 260 -27.75 47.76 -15.92
C THR A 260 -28.20 47.34 -14.52
N ALA A 261 -29.49 47.41 -14.20
CA ALA A 261 -30.03 46.98 -12.91
C ALA A 261 -29.86 45.47 -12.70
N ILE A 262 -30.14 44.65 -13.72
CA ILE A 262 -29.93 43.20 -13.67
C ILE A 262 -28.43 42.88 -13.49
N ALA A 263 -27.55 43.56 -14.24
CA ALA A 263 -26.11 43.39 -14.12
C ALA A 263 -25.57 43.79 -12.73
N ALA A 264 -26.14 44.84 -12.13
CA ALA A 264 -25.80 45.26 -10.78
C ALA A 264 -26.23 44.22 -9.73
N VAL A 265 -27.46 43.69 -9.81
CA VAL A 265 -27.94 42.63 -8.91
C VAL A 265 -27.08 41.37 -9.06
N ALA A 266 -26.74 40.98 -10.29
CA ALA A 266 -25.86 39.84 -10.56
C ALA A 266 -24.45 40.06 -9.97
N SER A 267 -23.90 41.28 -10.09
CA SER A 267 -22.60 41.64 -9.51
C SER A 267 -22.62 41.58 -7.98
N LEU A 268 -23.70 42.04 -7.33
CA LEU A 268 -23.86 41.97 -5.88
C LEU A 268 -23.99 40.52 -5.39
N GLY A 269 -24.77 39.70 -6.09
CA GLY A 269 -24.87 38.26 -5.80
C GLY A 269 -23.54 37.55 -5.95
N TRP A 270 -22.76 37.89 -6.99
CA TRP A 270 -21.40 37.42 -7.18
C TRP A 270 -20.47 37.83 -6.04
N LEU A 271 -20.45 39.12 -5.68
CA LEU A 271 -19.61 39.64 -4.58
C LEU A 271 -19.97 39.00 -3.24
N HIS A 272 -21.26 38.80 -2.96
CA HIS A 272 -21.71 38.10 -1.76
C HIS A 272 -21.22 36.65 -1.73
N THR A 273 -21.40 35.93 -2.84
CA THR A 273 -20.90 34.55 -2.98
C THR A 273 -19.39 34.52 -2.79
N GLN A 274 -18.68 35.50 -3.35
CA GLN A 274 -17.23 35.51 -3.30
C GLN A 274 -16.66 35.96 -1.96
N ASN A 275 -17.35 36.83 -1.22
CA ASN A 275 -16.96 37.15 0.15
C ASN A 275 -17.15 35.95 1.08
N ASN A 276 -18.25 35.21 0.91
CA ASN A 276 -18.52 34.03 1.73
C ASN A 276 -17.54 32.90 1.42
N TRP A 277 -17.40 32.50 0.15
CA TRP A 277 -16.60 31.34 -0.22
C TRP A 277 -15.14 31.68 -0.55
N GLY A 278 -14.90 32.80 -1.22
CA GLY A 278 -13.56 33.21 -1.65
C GLY A 278 -12.62 33.47 -0.48
N PHE A 279 -13.12 33.96 0.65
CA PHE A 279 -12.31 34.11 1.86
C PHE A 279 -11.90 32.75 2.45
N HIS A 280 -12.81 31.77 2.48
CA HIS A 280 -12.48 30.42 2.94
C HIS A 280 -11.51 29.70 2.00
N ILE A 281 -11.70 29.86 0.70
CA ILE A 281 -10.81 29.32 -0.33
C ILE A 281 -9.42 29.97 -0.22
N ALA A 282 -9.34 31.28 0.03
CA ALA A 282 -8.07 31.98 0.20
C ALA A 282 -7.39 31.66 1.55
N LYS A 283 -8.14 31.54 2.65
CA LYS A 283 -7.61 31.37 4.01
C LYS A 283 -7.27 29.92 4.36
N SER A 284 -7.97 28.93 3.81
CA SER A 284 -7.86 27.53 4.24
C SER A 284 -6.49 26.87 3.98
N GLN A 285 -5.64 27.43 3.09
CA GLN A 285 -4.33 26.85 2.80
C GLN A 285 -3.15 27.51 3.55
N ALA A 286 -3.26 28.78 3.96
CA ALA A 286 -2.15 29.49 4.63
C ALA A 286 -1.91 29.06 6.09
N GLY A 287 -2.90 28.42 6.72
CA GLY A 287 -2.88 28.10 8.16
C GLY A 287 -2.33 26.71 8.53
N VAL A 288 -2.20 25.79 7.58
CA VAL A 288 -1.78 24.41 7.89
C VAL A 288 -0.26 24.23 7.75
N GLY A 289 0.40 24.98 6.86
CA GLY A 289 1.83 24.83 6.58
C GLY A 289 2.79 25.70 7.41
N ARG A 290 2.35 26.85 7.94
CA ARG A 290 3.28 27.86 8.51
C ARG A 290 3.66 27.65 9.97
N ASP A 291 2.84 26.95 10.77
CA ASP A 291 3.21 26.55 12.14
C ASP A 291 3.88 25.15 12.21
N GLY A 292 4.01 24.47 11.07
CA GLY A 292 4.59 23.12 10.97
C GLY A 292 6.12 23.04 10.99
N VAL A 293 6.83 24.18 11.00
CA VAL A 293 8.31 24.21 11.07
C VAL A 293 8.81 24.63 12.46
N GLY A 294 7.91 24.95 13.40
CA GLY A 294 8.27 25.41 14.74
C GLY A 294 7.38 24.94 15.89
N ALA A 295 6.28 24.20 15.64
CA ALA A 295 5.51 23.56 16.70
C ALA A 295 6.24 22.32 17.25
N THR A 296 7.17 22.61 18.15
CA THR A 296 7.46 21.79 19.31
C THR A 296 6.14 21.30 19.95
N SER A 297 5.95 19.98 20.00
CA SER A 297 5.54 19.27 21.21
C SER A 297 4.40 19.85 22.08
N VAL A 298 3.24 20.23 21.53
CA VAL A 298 2.06 20.50 22.36
C VAL A 298 0.84 19.88 21.71
N GLY A 299 0.43 18.73 22.23
CA GLY A 299 -0.57 17.86 21.62
C GLY A 299 -0.03 16.51 21.14
N ALA A 300 1.22 16.18 21.50
CA ALA A 300 1.48 14.82 21.96
C ALA A 300 0.59 14.60 23.19
N ALA A 301 -0.68 14.26 22.95
CA ALA A 301 -1.28 13.24 23.79
C ALA A 301 -0.20 12.16 23.90
N THR A 302 0.14 11.85 25.14
CA THR A 302 1.00 10.75 25.55
C THR A 302 0.42 9.43 25.06
N HIS A 303 0.32 9.26 23.75
CA HIS A 303 0.34 7.97 23.12
C HIS A 303 1.81 7.66 23.01
N THR A 304 2.35 7.05 24.07
CA THR A 304 3.35 6.00 23.88
C THR A 304 2.82 5.14 22.73
N PRO A 305 3.41 5.15 21.53
CA PRO A 305 3.11 4.11 20.56
C PRO A 305 3.49 2.83 21.28
N ALA A 306 2.48 2.10 21.74
CA ALA A 306 2.64 0.92 22.55
C ALA A 306 3.14 -0.18 21.62
N GLY A 307 4.45 -0.14 21.39
CA GLY A 307 5.28 -1.26 21.01
C GLY A 307 4.82 -2.00 19.77
N MET A 308 5.36 -1.60 18.63
CA MET A 308 6.33 -2.42 17.88
C MET A 308 6.65 -1.75 16.53
N PRO A 309 7.83 -2.00 15.92
CA PRO A 309 8.23 -1.42 14.63
C PRO A 309 7.32 -1.77 13.44
N PHE A 310 6.25 -2.51 13.67
CA PHE A 310 5.25 -2.97 12.69
C PHE A 310 3.88 -2.30 12.85
N ASP A 311 3.69 -1.46 13.86
CA ASP A 311 2.38 -0.85 14.17
C ASP A 311 2.10 0.45 13.41
N TRP A 312 3.02 0.85 12.55
CA TRP A 312 2.99 2.09 11.77
C TRP A 312 1.91 2.13 10.67
N HIS A 313 1.19 1.02 10.47
CA HIS A 313 0.05 0.89 9.56
C HIS A 313 -1.30 1.23 10.17
N TYR A 314 -1.42 1.14 11.48
CA TYR A 314 -2.67 1.48 12.13
C TYR A 314 -2.82 2.99 12.05
N ARG A 315 -3.66 3.44 11.10
CA ARG A 315 -4.34 4.72 11.28
C ARG A 315 -4.93 4.67 12.67
N GLU A 316 -4.70 5.72 13.45
CA GLU A 316 -5.49 6.04 14.62
C GLU A 316 -6.97 6.00 14.20
N ASN A 317 -7.61 4.84 14.39
CA ASN A 317 -9.06 4.79 14.43
C ASN A 317 -9.41 5.56 15.68
N GLY A 318 -9.98 6.75 15.50
CA GLY A 318 -10.30 7.67 16.57
C GLY A 318 -10.96 6.97 17.75
N ALA A 319 -10.15 6.67 18.77
CA ALA A 319 -10.63 6.23 20.08
C ALA A 319 -10.81 7.47 20.96
N GLY A 320 -11.66 8.39 20.48
CA GLY A 320 -12.41 9.26 21.37
C GLY A 320 -13.47 8.40 22.05
N GLY A 321 -13.11 7.76 23.17
CA GLY A 321 -13.95 6.75 23.80
C GLY A 321 -13.62 6.53 25.27
N GLY A 322 -13.64 7.61 26.05
CA GLY A 322 -14.03 7.60 27.47
C GLY A 322 -13.34 6.58 28.38
N ALA A 323 -12.28 7.03 29.03
CA ALA A 323 -12.00 6.59 30.39
C ALA A 323 -13.24 6.84 31.27
N ARG A 324 -13.95 5.78 31.64
CA ARG A 324 -14.83 5.74 32.81
C ARG A 324 -14.40 4.57 33.67
N GLY A 325 -13.72 4.88 34.77
CA GLY A 325 -13.46 3.94 35.84
C GLY A 325 -14.73 3.58 36.61
N ALA A 326 -14.64 2.47 37.34
CA ALA A 326 -15.24 2.20 38.66
C ALA A 326 -14.93 0.73 38.98
N GLU A 327 -13.92 0.47 39.82
CA GLU A 327 -14.13 0.12 41.23
C GLU A 327 -14.83 -1.24 41.41
N SER A 328 -14.02 -2.30 41.45
CA SER A 328 -14.39 -3.58 42.06
C SER A 328 -13.73 -3.64 43.44
N SER A 329 -14.44 -3.12 44.44
CA SER A 329 -14.18 -3.36 45.87
C SER A 329 -15.37 -2.89 46.70
N ARG A 330 -16.32 -3.79 46.99
CA ARG A 330 -16.79 -4.06 48.37
C ARG A 330 -17.96 -5.05 48.37
N ALA A 331 -17.73 -6.11 49.14
CA ALA A 331 -18.75 -6.96 49.71
C ALA A 331 -19.50 -6.24 50.84
N ASP A 332 -20.65 -6.83 51.18
CA ASP A 332 -21.41 -6.74 52.43
C ASP A 332 -22.32 -5.53 52.72
N ALA A 333 -23.63 -5.86 52.72
CA ALA A 333 -24.58 -5.69 53.84
C ALA A 333 -25.90 -4.96 53.54
N GLN A 334 -26.99 -5.60 54.00
CA GLN A 334 -28.37 -5.12 54.27
C GLN A 334 -29.26 -4.82 53.05
N ARG A 335 -30.33 -5.58 52.74
CA ARG A 335 -31.48 -6.13 53.50
C ARG A 335 -32.37 -5.06 54.14
N GLY A 336 -33.58 -4.90 53.56
CA GLY A 336 -34.75 -4.21 54.13
C GLY A 336 -35.61 -3.56 53.04
N THR A 337 -36.54 -4.23 52.37
CA THR A 337 -37.96 -4.44 52.72
C THR A 337 -38.68 -3.27 53.42
N GLY A 338 -39.72 -2.74 52.77
CA GLY A 338 -40.79 -1.93 53.38
C GLY A 338 -41.14 -0.71 52.53
N GLY A 339 -42.23 -0.73 51.75
CA GLY A 339 -43.53 -0.16 52.16
C GLY A 339 -43.89 0.96 51.16
N ALA A 340 -44.89 0.79 50.29
CA ALA A 340 -46.32 0.97 50.50
C ALA A 340 -46.83 2.42 50.32
N ARG A 341 -47.78 2.57 49.36
CA ARG A 341 -48.80 3.64 49.20
C ARG A 341 -48.25 5.01 48.72
N SER A 342 -48.90 5.82 47.90
CA SER A 342 -50.33 6.02 47.57
C SER A 342 -50.50 6.90 46.31
N ARG A 343 -51.66 6.76 45.64
CA ARG A 343 -52.53 7.79 44.99
C ARG A 343 -51.87 9.15 44.70
N GLY A 344 -51.89 9.68 43.48
CA GLY A 344 -53.10 10.06 42.75
C GLY A 344 -52.94 11.47 42.13
N PRO A 345 -53.92 11.96 41.36
CA PRO A 345 -53.69 12.72 40.12
C PRO A 345 -54.10 14.21 40.19
N ARG A 346 -53.64 15.00 39.20
CA ARG A 346 -54.19 16.26 38.64
C ARG A 346 -53.00 17.06 38.07
N GLY A 347 -53.05 17.71 36.91
CA GLY A 347 -54.16 18.27 36.16
C GLY A 347 -53.86 19.75 35.90
N GLY A 348 -54.16 20.23 34.69
CA GLY A 348 -54.25 21.66 34.35
C GLY A 348 -53.14 22.16 33.41
N THR A 349 -53.39 22.41 32.12
CA THR A 349 -54.18 23.48 31.46
C THR A 349 -53.42 24.79 31.25
N GLY A 350 -53.49 25.30 30.02
CA GLY A 350 -53.22 26.70 29.66
C GLY A 350 -52.24 26.82 28.50
N ALA A 351 -52.63 26.86 27.21
CA ALA A 351 -53.48 27.82 26.48
C ALA A 351 -52.78 29.13 26.09
N GLY A 352 -52.89 29.48 24.79
CA GLY A 352 -52.50 30.75 24.17
C GLY A 352 -51.54 30.52 22.99
N ARG A 353 -51.95 30.30 21.73
CA ARG A 353 -52.85 31.02 20.80
C ARG A 353 -52.39 32.44 20.46
N ALA A 354 -51.76 32.57 19.29
CA ALA A 354 -51.92 33.61 18.24
C ALA A 354 -50.72 33.43 17.28
N GLY A 355 -50.81 33.40 15.95
CA GLY A 355 -51.84 33.85 15.01
C GLY A 355 -51.11 34.58 13.85
N GLY A 356 -51.47 34.26 12.60
CA GLY A 356 -51.06 35.00 11.38
C GLY A 356 -50.08 34.22 10.50
N ALA A 357 -50.55 33.58 9.42
CA ALA A 357 -50.66 34.15 8.06
C ALA A 357 -49.27 34.29 7.42
N GLY A 358 -48.88 33.60 6.35
CA GLY A 358 -49.65 33.01 5.27
C GLY A 358 -49.09 33.60 3.98
N THR A 359 -48.22 32.87 3.28
CA THR A 359 -47.93 33.01 1.85
C THR A 359 -47.37 31.68 1.36
N ALA A 360 -48.20 30.96 0.62
CA ALA A 360 -47.79 29.81 -0.18
C ALA A 360 -47.08 30.33 -1.42
N GLU A 361 -45.84 29.90 -1.63
CA GLU A 361 -45.18 29.95 -2.95
C GLU A 361 -45.17 28.53 -3.53
N GLU A 362 -46.13 28.33 -4.43
CA GLU A 362 -45.96 27.81 -5.79
C GLU A 362 -44.64 27.09 -6.08
N VAL A 363 -44.66 25.77 -5.95
CA VAL A 363 -43.68 24.86 -6.54
C VAL A 363 -43.99 24.75 -8.02
N VAL A 364 -43.12 25.32 -8.86
CA VAL A 364 -43.17 25.14 -10.32
C VAL A 364 -42.70 23.72 -10.64
N ASP A 365 -43.67 22.86 -10.96
CA ASP A 365 -43.45 21.58 -11.62
C ASP A 365 -42.95 21.84 -13.05
N VAL A 366 -41.68 21.51 -13.30
CA VAL A 366 -41.13 21.45 -14.65
C VAL A 366 -41.68 20.18 -15.30
N VAL A 367 -42.64 20.39 -16.19
CA VAL A 367 -43.12 19.41 -17.17
C VAL A 367 -41.93 18.96 -18.02
N VAL A 368 -41.45 17.74 -17.77
CA VAL A 368 -40.55 17.02 -18.67
C VAL A 368 -41.42 16.33 -19.72
N GLU A 369 -41.31 16.80 -20.95
CA GLU A 369 -41.98 16.26 -22.12
C GLU A 369 -41.51 14.82 -22.39
N ASN A 370 -42.47 13.89 -22.45
CA ASN A 370 -42.26 12.48 -22.81
C ASN A 370 -41.85 12.37 -24.30
N GLY A 371 -40.55 12.40 -24.55
CA GLY A 371 -39.95 11.94 -25.81
C GLY A 371 -39.52 10.48 -25.71
N SER A 372 -40.32 9.59 -26.29
CA SER A 372 -40.00 8.17 -26.46
C SER A 372 -38.74 7.97 -27.31
N ALA A 373 -37.67 7.44 -26.69
CA ALA A 373 -36.44 7.00 -27.36
C ALA A 373 -36.26 5.46 -27.21
N PRO A 374 -35.67 4.79 -28.21
CA PRO A 374 -35.74 3.34 -28.40
C PRO A 374 -34.87 2.56 -27.42
N SER A 375 -35.35 1.36 -27.07
CA SER A 375 -34.66 0.35 -26.26
C SER A 375 -33.25 0.06 -26.81
N SER A 376 -32.24 0.35 -26.00
CA SER A 376 -30.87 -0.11 -26.24
C SER A 376 -30.81 -1.64 -26.02
N PRO A 377 -30.15 -2.39 -26.92
CA PRO A 377 -29.96 -3.82 -26.72
C PRO A 377 -28.96 -4.08 -25.58
N PRO A 378 -29.11 -5.18 -24.82
CA PRO A 378 -28.21 -5.52 -23.73
C PRO A 378 -26.78 -5.79 -24.24
N PRO A 379 -25.75 -5.50 -23.43
CA PRO A 379 -24.36 -5.71 -23.82
C PRO A 379 -24.09 -7.21 -24.05
N PRO A 380 -23.25 -7.57 -25.03
CA PRO A 380 -22.90 -8.96 -25.30
C PRO A 380 -22.12 -9.57 -24.12
N PRO A 381 -22.31 -10.87 -23.85
CA PRO A 381 -21.56 -11.55 -22.80
C PRO A 381 -20.05 -11.59 -23.13
N PRO A 382 -19.18 -11.59 -22.10
CA PRO A 382 -17.75 -11.64 -22.29
C PRO A 382 -17.32 -12.95 -22.98
N PRO A 383 -16.30 -12.91 -23.85
CA PRO A 383 -15.84 -14.11 -24.55
C PRO A 383 -15.25 -15.13 -23.56
N PRO A 384 -15.41 -16.44 -23.83
CA PRO A 384 -14.82 -17.48 -23.00
C PRO A 384 -13.28 -17.41 -23.04
N PRO A 385 -12.60 -17.79 -21.95
CA PRO A 385 -11.14 -17.80 -21.91
C PRO A 385 -10.58 -18.76 -22.98
N PRO A 386 -9.44 -18.42 -23.61
CA PRO A 386 -8.86 -19.27 -24.65
C PRO A 386 -8.49 -20.64 -24.09
N ALA A 387 -8.87 -21.68 -24.81
CA ALA A 387 -8.53 -23.06 -24.50
C ALA A 387 -7.01 -23.24 -24.49
N VAL A 388 -6.47 -23.67 -23.35
CA VAL A 388 -5.08 -24.07 -23.18
C VAL A 388 -4.83 -25.31 -24.05
N ARG A 389 -4.19 -25.10 -25.19
CA ARG A 389 -3.73 -26.16 -26.09
C ARG A 389 -2.36 -26.62 -25.60
N THR A 390 -2.32 -27.77 -24.93
CA THR A 390 -1.07 -28.48 -24.63
C THR A 390 -0.45 -28.98 -25.92
N THR A 391 0.59 -28.30 -26.42
CA THR A 391 1.49 -28.85 -27.43
C THR A 391 2.72 -29.44 -26.77
N ARG A 392 2.96 -30.70 -27.16
CA ARG A 392 4.06 -31.59 -26.79
C ARG A 392 5.40 -31.05 -27.31
N ALA A 393 6.44 -31.36 -26.54
CA ALA A 393 7.84 -30.97 -26.71
C ALA A 393 8.40 -31.20 -28.12
N VAL A 394 9.21 -30.23 -28.56
CA VAL A 394 10.26 -30.40 -29.57
C VAL A 394 11.50 -29.70 -28.99
N ASP A 395 12.53 -30.50 -28.70
CA ASP A 395 13.90 -30.06 -28.45
C ASP A 395 14.39 -29.21 -29.62
N LEU A 396 15.07 -28.09 -29.35
CA LEU A 396 16.20 -27.57 -30.12
C LEU A 396 16.78 -26.31 -29.43
N GLY A 397 18.08 -26.37 -29.14
CA GLY A 397 19.04 -25.29 -29.40
C GLY A 397 19.12 -24.10 -28.44
N ALA A 398 20.28 -23.99 -27.80
CA ALA A 398 20.75 -22.82 -27.07
C ALA A 398 20.82 -21.55 -27.93
N ASP A 399 20.42 -20.40 -27.38
CA ASP A 399 21.33 -19.28 -27.06
C ASP A 399 20.55 -18.05 -26.53
N ASP A 400 21.00 -17.61 -25.37
CA ASP A 400 21.06 -16.25 -24.82
C ASP A 400 19.85 -15.34 -24.51
N ALA A 401 20.01 -14.68 -23.35
CA ALA A 401 19.47 -13.41 -22.85
C ALA A 401 17.93 -13.20 -22.76
N GLY A 402 17.38 -13.43 -21.56
CA GLY A 402 16.03 -12.99 -21.18
C GLY A 402 15.93 -12.63 -19.70
N VAL A 403 16.02 -11.34 -19.42
CA VAL A 403 15.65 -10.68 -18.15
C VAL A 403 14.27 -11.16 -17.70
N THR A 404 14.18 -11.81 -16.54
CA THR A 404 12.91 -12.14 -15.91
C THR A 404 12.69 -11.29 -14.67
N GLU A 405 11.62 -10.51 -14.74
CA GLU A 405 10.95 -9.81 -13.66
C GLU A 405 10.91 -10.61 -12.36
N GLY A 406 11.34 -9.94 -11.28
CA GLY A 406 11.37 -10.48 -9.93
C GLY A 406 9.97 -10.68 -9.34
N ALA A 407 9.32 -11.78 -9.70
CA ALA A 407 8.29 -12.38 -8.86
C ALA A 407 8.99 -12.98 -7.63
N PHE A 408 9.03 -12.20 -6.54
CA PHE A 408 9.61 -12.63 -5.26
C PHE A 408 8.78 -13.79 -4.71
N THR A 409 9.17 -15.00 -5.06
CA THR A 409 8.56 -16.24 -4.60
C THR A 409 8.84 -16.36 -3.11
N ARG A 410 7.79 -16.29 -2.28
CA ARG A 410 7.89 -16.64 -0.86
C ARG A 410 8.55 -18.01 -0.76
N ARG A 411 9.79 -18.05 -0.23
CA ARG A 411 10.45 -19.31 0.07
C ARG A 411 9.56 -20.05 1.08
N THR A 412 8.94 -21.13 0.61
CA THR A 412 8.14 -22.02 1.45
C THR A 412 9.01 -22.48 2.61
N SER A 413 8.42 -22.55 3.81
CA SER A 413 9.17 -22.92 5.02
C SER A 413 9.87 -24.27 4.83
N PRO A 414 11.04 -24.52 5.47
CA PRO A 414 11.75 -25.80 5.37
C PRO A 414 10.84 -27.00 5.65
N ARG A 415 9.93 -26.89 6.63
CA ARG A 415 8.91 -27.90 6.92
C ARG A 415 7.95 -28.15 5.75
N ALA A 416 7.57 -27.13 4.99
CA ALA A 416 6.75 -27.31 3.79
C ALA A 416 7.54 -27.94 2.63
N ARG A 417 8.85 -27.69 2.56
CA ARG A 417 9.75 -28.38 1.60
C ARG A 417 9.94 -29.85 1.96
N ASP A 418 10.16 -30.17 3.24
CA ASP A 418 10.33 -31.55 3.70
C ASP A 418 9.03 -32.36 3.60
N LEU A 419 7.88 -31.73 3.90
CA LEU A 419 6.56 -32.35 3.66
C LEU A 419 6.27 -32.52 2.17
N ALA A 420 6.67 -31.57 1.32
CA ALA A 420 6.52 -31.70 -0.14
C ALA A 420 7.48 -32.74 -0.74
N ALA A 421 8.70 -32.87 -0.20
CA ALA A 421 9.68 -33.88 -0.58
C ALA A 421 9.24 -35.28 -0.11
N GLY A 422 8.75 -35.40 1.12
CA GLY A 422 8.16 -36.63 1.66
C GLY A 422 6.89 -37.06 0.92
N ALA A 423 6.03 -36.11 0.52
CA ALA A 423 4.85 -36.40 -0.29
C ALA A 423 5.20 -36.86 -1.71
N LYS A 424 6.29 -36.35 -2.32
CA LYS A 424 6.81 -36.85 -3.59
C LYS A 424 7.43 -38.25 -3.48
N ALA A 425 8.07 -38.58 -2.36
CA ALA A 425 8.62 -39.91 -2.12
C ALA A 425 7.53 -40.97 -1.84
N GLY A 426 6.40 -40.58 -1.22
CA GLY A 426 5.28 -41.49 -0.94
C GLY A 426 4.36 -41.79 -2.13
N ALA A 427 4.47 -41.05 -3.24
CA ALA A 427 3.59 -41.18 -4.41
C ALA A 427 4.15 -42.10 -5.52
N GLY A 428 5.34 -42.70 -5.34
CA GLY A 428 5.98 -43.57 -6.32
C GLY A 428 6.35 -44.92 -5.74
N GLY A 429 5.37 -45.82 -5.54
CA GLY A 429 5.65 -47.17 -5.05
C GLY A 429 4.51 -48.15 -5.21
N GLY A 430 4.35 -48.72 -6.41
CA GLY A 430 3.50 -49.88 -6.69
C GLY A 430 3.97 -50.65 -7.93
N GLU A 431 4.57 -51.82 -7.69
CA GLU A 431 4.77 -52.98 -8.61
C GLU A 431 5.63 -52.76 -9.91
N ALA A 432 6.53 -53.64 -10.36
CA ALA A 432 6.74 -55.06 -10.12
C ALA A 432 8.19 -55.50 -10.46
N VAL A 433 8.69 -56.45 -9.64
CA VAL A 433 9.41 -57.69 -9.96
C VAL A 433 10.01 -57.90 -11.36
N GLY A 434 11.31 -58.26 -11.41
CA GLY A 434 11.83 -59.21 -12.40
C GLY A 434 13.33 -59.14 -12.75
N ARG A 435 14.15 -60.05 -12.19
CA ARG A 435 15.37 -60.73 -12.73
C ARG A 435 16.36 -59.89 -13.58
N ASN A 436 17.68 -59.90 -13.38
CA ASN A 436 18.59 -61.05 -13.43
C ASN A 436 20.06 -60.61 -13.26
N LEU A 437 20.90 -61.60 -12.99
CA LEU A 437 22.34 -61.61 -12.75
C LEU A 437 23.26 -61.03 -13.85
N SER A 438 24.39 -60.44 -13.44
CA SER A 438 25.78 -60.71 -13.90
C SER A 438 26.70 -59.63 -13.30
N SER A 439 27.54 -59.94 -12.32
CA SER A 439 28.96 -60.35 -12.43
C SER A 439 29.89 -59.31 -13.08
N GLY A 440 30.97 -58.95 -12.37
CA GLY A 440 32.08 -58.15 -12.88
C GLY A 440 32.69 -57.21 -11.84
N GLY A 441 33.61 -57.70 -11.03
CA GLY A 441 34.37 -56.91 -10.05
C GLY A 441 35.54 -56.12 -10.65
N THR A 442 36.06 -55.20 -9.85
CA THR A 442 37.42 -54.59 -9.75
C THR A 442 37.18 -53.22 -9.09
N GLY A 443 37.71 -52.89 -7.91
CA GLY A 443 39.10 -52.97 -7.50
C GLY A 443 39.77 -51.64 -7.84
N GLY A 444 39.87 -50.71 -6.87
CA GLY A 444 40.53 -49.43 -7.08
C GLY A 444 40.37 -48.50 -5.89
N GLY A 445 41.29 -48.60 -4.93
CA GLY A 445 41.50 -47.56 -3.93
C GLY A 445 42.08 -46.30 -4.58
N GLY A 446 41.66 -45.17 -4.07
CA GLY A 446 42.19 -43.85 -4.40
C GLY A 446 41.93 -42.95 -3.20
N ASP A 447 43.00 -42.71 -2.44
CA ASP A 447 43.06 -41.72 -1.38
C ASP A 447 42.73 -40.35 -1.98
N GLY A 448 41.63 -39.75 -1.54
CA GLY A 448 41.25 -38.39 -1.89
C GLY A 448 41.91 -37.42 -0.93
N GLU A 449 42.89 -36.66 -1.43
CA GLU A 449 43.29 -35.39 -0.83
C GLU A 449 42.06 -34.47 -0.78
N GLU A 450 41.70 -34.09 0.44
CA GLU A 450 40.70 -33.08 0.75
C GLU A 450 41.30 -31.71 0.37
N GLU A 451 41.12 -31.30 -0.89
CA GLU A 451 41.34 -29.92 -1.29
C GLU A 451 40.21 -29.06 -0.71
N ASP A 452 40.62 -28.18 0.20
CA ASP A 452 39.85 -27.12 0.84
C ASP A 452 39.16 -26.25 -0.23
N ALA A 453 37.89 -26.59 -0.51
CA ALA A 453 37.05 -25.84 -1.43
C ALA A 453 36.69 -24.49 -0.77
N GLY A 454 37.47 -23.46 -1.12
CA GLY A 454 37.25 -22.07 -0.73
C GLY A 454 35.83 -21.59 -1.04
N ASP A 455 35.35 -20.69 -0.18
CA ASP A 455 34.00 -20.12 -0.20
C ASP A 455 33.70 -19.48 -1.57
N PRO A 456 32.70 -19.96 -2.33
CA PRO A 456 32.37 -19.44 -3.67
C PRO A 456 31.96 -17.96 -3.68
N PHE A 457 31.74 -17.34 -2.51
CA PHE A 457 31.49 -15.91 -2.38
C PHE A 457 32.76 -15.05 -2.37
N GLU A 458 33.92 -15.57 -1.92
CA GLU A 458 35.17 -14.79 -1.96
C GLU A 458 35.73 -14.70 -3.38
N ASP A 459 35.62 -15.78 -4.17
CA ASP A 459 36.04 -15.78 -5.58
C ASP A 459 35.16 -14.88 -6.45
N ALA A 460 33.85 -14.80 -6.17
CA ALA A 460 32.95 -13.90 -6.88
C ALA A 460 33.23 -12.41 -6.57
N ALA A 461 33.66 -12.09 -5.35
CA ALA A 461 34.04 -10.74 -4.95
C ALA A 461 35.39 -10.32 -5.53
N ALA A 462 36.35 -11.24 -5.61
CA ALA A 462 37.66 -11.02 -6.24
C ALA A 462 37.54 -10.81 -7.77
N GLU A 463 36.65 -11.55 -8.43
CA GLU A 463 36.37 -11.41 -9.87
C GLU A 463 35.72 -10.05 -10.20
N LEU A 464 34.84 -9.55 -9.32
CA LEU A 464 34.19 -8.24 -9.45
C LEU A 464 35.16 -7.07 -9.25
N MET A 465 36.12 -7.21 -8.33
CA MET A 465 37.17 -6.22 -8.11
C MET A 465 38.17 -6.16 -9.29
N ARG A 466 38.51 -7.29 -9.92
CA ARG A 466 39.33 -7.30 -11.15
C ARG A 466 38.64 -6.59 -12.32
N ARG A 467 37.33 -6.81 -12.50
CA ARG A 467 36.55 -6.14 -13.57
C ARG A 467 36.34 -4.64 -13.36
N ALA A 468 36.43 -4.16 -12.13
CA ALA A 468 36.34 -2.73 -11.82
C ALA A 468 37.66 -1.99 -12.09
N GLY A 469 38.81 -2.65 -11.93
CA GLY A 469 40.14 -2.06 -12.21
C GLY A 469 40.44 -1.83 -13.69
N ASP A 470 39.93 -2.67 -14.58
CA ASP A 470 40.17 -2.58 -16.03
C ASP A 470 39.34 -1.50 -16.76
N ARG A 471 38.52 -0.72 -16.05
CA ARG A 471 37.70 0.36 -16.64
C ARG A 471 38.23 1.77 -16.40
N GLU A 472 39.35 1.93 -15.68
CA GLU A 472 39.98 3.24 -15.43
C GLU A 472 41.39 3.37 -16.03
N ALA A 473 41.76 2.53 -17.01
CA ALA A 473 42.99 2.64 -17.80
C ALA A 473 42.73 3.11 -19.24
#